data_AF-A0A5E4G5A7-F1
#
_entry.id   AF-A0A5E4G5A7-F1
#
_cell.length_a   1.000
_cell.length_b   1.000
_cell.length_c   1.000
_cell.angle_alpha   90.00
_cell.angle_beta   90.00
_cell.angle_gamma   90.00
#
_symmetry.space_group_name_H-M   'P 1'
#
loop_
_entity.id
_entity.type
_entity.pdbx_description
1 polymer ?
#
loop_
_entity_poly.entity_id
_entity_poly.type
_entity_poly.pdbx_seq_one_letter_code
_entity_poly.pdbx_strand_id
1 'polypeptide(L)'
;MLCEFYKAGQCAKGFKCKFSHDLNVQRKGEKIDIYSDKRDHDTMEEWDQETLEKVVESKKNEYQQNKPTDIVCKYFLEAVEKKQYGWFWVCPNGGKNCHYRHALPPGYVLKSQMKALLEEEAEKIPIEEEIENQRAKVTTSTPMTTELFMQWKKKKMAERDAGLAAQMAERAKNDRMSGRELFLSDSSLFVDDVEAHEKYQRDQEPPVAEQKVSANSNRDRPSDSATAGGGAKVTNDDDDDELDIDELNELEASLSKVTIQEPDTAA
;
A
#
# COMPACT_ATOMS: atom_id res chain seq x y z
N MET A 1 10.06 -17.68 -20.02
CA MET A 1 10.04 -18.55 -18.82
C MET A 1 11.13 -19.58 -19.01
N LEU A 2 12.13 -19.63 -18.11
CA LEU A 2 13.30 -20.50 -18.27
C LEU A 2 12.90 -21.97 -18.16
N CYS A 3 13.48 -22.83 -19.00
CA CYS A 3 13.34 -24.28 -18.89
C CYS A 3 14.09 -24.80 -17.65
N GLU A 4 13.37 -25.39 -16.70
CA GLU A 4 13.96 -25.98 -15.48
C GLU A 4 14.90 -27.15 -15.80
N PHE A 5 14.55 -27.98 -16.79
CA PHE A 5 15.42 -29.06 -17.26
C PHE A 5 16.69 -28.54 -17.93
N TYR A 6 16.65 -27.37 -18.55
CA TYR A 6 17.84 -26.75 -19.12
C TYR A 6 18.74 -26.16 -18.03
N LYS A 7 18.13 -25.57 -16.99
CA LYS A 7 18.86 -25.13 -15.79
C LYS A 7 19.60 -26.29 -15.12
N ALA A 8 18.99 -27.47 -15.10
CA ALA A 8 19.62 -28.71 -14.60
C ALA A 8 20.53 -29.42 -15.61
N GLY A 9 20.72 -28.87 -16.83
CA GLY A 9 21.57 -29.45 -17.88
C GLY A 9 21.02 -30.71 -18.56
N GLN A 10 19.75 -31.06 -18.32
CA GLN A 10 19.12 -32.31 -18.78
C GLN A 10 18.06 -32.10 -19.88
N CYS A 11 17.96 -30.90 -20.45
CA CYS A 11 16.94 -30.64 -21.48
C CYS A 11 17.33 -31.23 -22.84
N ALA A 12 16.73 -32.38 -23.18
CA ALA A 12 16.89 -33.02 -24.49
C ALA A 12 16.15 -32.32 -25.64
N LYS A 13 15.30 -31.31 -25.35
CA LYS A 13 14.43 -30.66 -26.35
C LYS A 13 15.13 -29.53 -27.13
N GLY A 14 16.34 -29.12 -26.73
CA GLY A 14 17.15 -28.11 -27.43
C GLY A 14 16.35 -26.87 -27.85
N PHE A 15 16.51 -26.43 -29.10
CA PHE A 15 15.82 -25.27 -29.67
C PHE A 15 14.30 -25.44 -29.88
N LYS A 16 13.76 -26.66 -29.76
CA LYS A 16 12.30 -26.94 -29.83
C LYS A 16 11.63 -26.92 -28.47
N CYS A 17 12.36 -26.60 -27.40
CA CYS A 17 11.79 -26.50 -26.07
C CYS A 17 10.80 -25.33 -25.98
N LYS A 18 9.62 -25.59 -25.41
CA LYS A 18 8.58 -24.56 -25.13
C LYS A 18 9.09 -23.48 -24.17
N PHE A 19 10.12 -23.78 -23.39
CA PHE A 19 10.69 -22.92 -22.37
C PHE A 19 12.08 -22.42 -22.79
N SER A 20 12.42 -21.17 -22.46
CA SER A 20 13.65 -20.53 -22.92
C SER A 20 14.89 -21.20 -22.32
N HIS A 21 15.89 -21.47 -23.16
CA HIS A 21 17.21 -21.97 -22.77
C HIS A 21 18.23 -20.84 -22.53
N ASP A 22 17.77 -19.62 -22.35
CA ASP A 22 18.63 -18.49 -22.04
C ASP A 22 18.64 -18.27 -20.53
N LEU A 23 19.73 -18.68 -19.86
CA LEU A 23 19.96 -18.49 -18.43
C LEU A 23 19.87 -17.01 -18.01
N ASN A 24 20.01 -16.08 -18.95
CA ASN A 24 19.85 -14.66 -18.72
C ASN A 24 18.38 -14.27 -18.45
N VAL A 25 17.40 -15.08 -18.88
CA VAL A 25 15.96 -14.87 -18.62
C VAL A 25 15.61 -15.08 -17.13
N GLN A 26 16.42 -15.85 -16.40
CA GLN A 26 16.27 -16.03 -14.95
C GLN A 26 17.06 -15.01 -14.12
N ARG A 27 18.01 -14.30 -14.74
CA ARG A 27 18.61 -13.10 -14.16
C ARG A 27 17.67 -11.90 -14.27
N LYS A 28 16.43 -12.08 -13.83
CA LYS A 28 15.66 -10.95 -13.28
C LYS A 28 16.39 -10.53 -11.99
N GLY A 29 17.57 -9.96 -12.15
CA GLY A 29 18.37 -9.45 -11.05
C GLY A 29 17.51 -8.45 -10.29
N GLU A 30 17.77 -8.34 -8.99
CA GLU A 30 17.22 -7.25 -8.19
C GLU A 30 17.36 -5.95 -8.98
N LYS A 31 16.25 -5.22 -9.09
CA LYS A 31 16.27 -3.91 -9.74
C LYS A 31 17.27 -3.09 -8.95
N ILE A 32 18.36 -2.68 -9.60
CA ILE A 32 19.31 -1.76 -8.98
C ILE A 32 18.51 -0.54 -8.56
N ASP A 33 18.61 -0.19 -7.28
CA ASP A 33 18.00 1.02 -6.76
C ASP A 33 18.60 2.22 -7.49
N ILE A 34 17.75 2.97 -8.19
CA ILE A 34 18.15 4.11 -9.03
C ILE A 34 18.49 5.32 -8.16
N TYR A 35 18.10 5.31 -6.89
CA TYR A 35 18.28 6.42 -5.95
C TYR A 35 19.50 6.27 -5.04
N SER A 36 20.13 5.09 -5.02
CA SER A 36 21.31 4.80 -4.20
C SER A 36 22.55 4.58 -5.06
N ASP A 37 23.60 5.39 -4.88
CA ASP A 37 24.87 5.19 -5.56
C ASP A 37 25.63 4.03 -4.88
N LYS A 38 26.01 2.99 -5.63
CA LYS A 38 26.74 1.83 -5.11
C LYS A 38 28.08 2.17 -4.45
N ARG A 39 28.57 3.41 -4.62
CA ARG A 39 29.79 3.92 -3.99
C ARG A 39 29.58 4.43 -2.55
N ASP A 40 28.34 4.58 -2.10
CA ASP A 40 28.01 5.14 -0.78
C ASP A 40 27.85 4.07 0.31
N HIS A 41 28.11 2.78 0.00
CA HIS A 41 27.86 1.66 0.92
C HIS A 41 28.94 1.47 2.01
N ASP A 42 29.90 2.40 2.13
CA ASP A 42 30.90 2.39 3.20
C ASP A 42 30.46 3.34 4.34
N THR A 43 29.51 2.89 5.16
CA THR A 43 29.11 3.60 6.38
C THR A 43 30.24 3.54 7.41
N MET A 44 30.67 4.71 7.91
CA MET A 44 31.80 4.88 8.86
C MET A 44 31.58 4.26 10.26
N GLU A 45 30.48 3.56 10.48
CA GLU A 45 30.06 3.06 11.80
C GLU A 45 30.92 1.90 12.31
N GLU A 46 31.69 1.26 11.43
CA GLU A 46 32.54 0.09 11.75
C GLU A 46 34.05 0.40 11.71
N TRP A 47 34.44 1.68 11.68
CA TRP A 47 35.84 2.08 11.55
C TRP A 47 36.51 2.32 12.91
N ASP A 48 37.56 1.54 13.20
CA ASP A 48 38.39 1.72 14.39
C ASP A 48 39.19 3.03 14.34
N GLN A 49 39.50 3.63 15.49
CA GLN A 49 40.24 4.90 15.64
C GLN A 49 41.54 4.97 14.80
N GLU A 50 42.30 3.88 14.71
CA GLU A 50 43.54 3.82 13.93
C GLU A 50 43.30 3.86 12.41
N THR A 51 42.16 3.31 11.95
CA THR A 51 41.75 3.40 10.53
C THR A 51 41.27 4.81 10.19
N LEU A 52 40.62 5.49 11.15
CA LEU A 52 40.20 6.87 11.02
C LEU A 52 41.41 7.80 10.80
N GLU A 53 42.47 7.64 11.59
CA GLU A 53 43.69 8.45 11.49
C GLU A 53 44.42 8.23 10.16
N LYS A 54 44.53 6.98 9.69
CA LYS A 54 45.09 6.65 8.36
C LYS A 54 44.26 7.23 7.21
N VAL A 55 42.94 7.25 7.34
CA VAL A 55 42.05 7.84 6.33
C VAL A 55 42.12 9.37 6.37
N VAL A 56 42.29 10.00 7.54
CA VAL A 56 42.48 11.45 7.67
C VAL A 56 43.79 11.91 7.02
N GLU A 57 44.89 11.19 7.23
CA GLU A 57 46.19 11.51 6.62
C GLU A 57 46.21 11.30 5.11
N SER A 58 45.59 10.23 4.61
CA SER A 58 45.44 10.00 3.17
C SER A 58 44.48 11.01 2.52
N LYS A 59 43.34 11.32 3.17
CA LYS A 59 42.40 12.32 2.67
C LYS A 59 42.97 13.73 2.67
N LYS A 60 43.86 14.13 3.58
CA LYS A 60 44.43 15.51 3.59
C LYS A 60 45.14 15.88 2.28
N ASN A 61 45.72 14.91 1.57
CA ASN A 61 46.40 15.13 0.29
C ASN A 61 45.49 14.88 -0.94
N GLU A 62 44.43 14.07 -0.81
CA GLU A 62 43.45 13.77 -1.88
C GLU A 62 42.22 14.69 -1.91
N TYR A 63 41.93 15.42 -0.81
CA TYR A 63 40.65 16.09 -0.54
C TYR A 63 40.22 17.15 -1.57
N GLN A 64 41.13 17.65 -2.40
CA GLN A 64 40.86 18.76 -3.31
C GLN A 64 40.53 18.33 -4.75
N GLN A 65 40.85 17.10 -5.18
CA GLN A 65 40.76 16.74 -6.61
C GLN A 65 39.66 15.72 -6.93
N ASN A 66 39.20 14.93 -5.95
CA ASN A 66 38.32 13.77 -6.20
C ASN A 66 37.08 13.74 -5.30
N LYS A 67 36.46 14.88 -5.00
CA LYS A 67 35.13 14.84 -4.39
C LYS A 67 34.11 14.39 -5.44
N PRO A 68 33.37 13.28 -5.25
CA PRO A 68 32.24 12.99 -6.10
C PRO A 68 31.26 14.16 -5.97
N THR A 69 30.94 14.80 -7.09
CA THR A 69 29.99 15.91 -7.09
C THR A 69 28.58 15.39 -6.88
N ASP A 70 27.77 16.10 -6.09
CA ASP A 70 26.32 15.85 -5.96
C ASP A 70 25.57 16.08 -7.28
N ILE A 71 26.26 16.55 -8.31
CA ILE A 71 25.76 16.70 -9.67
C ILE A 71 25.63 15.31 -10.28
N VAL A 72 24.43 15.03 -10.78
CA VAL A 72 24.08 13.78 -11.44
C VAL A 72 24.78 13.69 -12.80
N CYS A 73 25.32 12.53 -13.13
CA CYS A 73 25.96 12.31 -14.43
C CYS A 73 24.94 12.41 -15.58
N LYS A 74 25.26 13.18 -16.62
CA LYS A 74 24.41 13.32 -17.82
C LYS A 74 24.15 11.98 -18.51
N TYR A 75 25.18 11.15 -18.66
CA TYR A 75 25.05 9.84 -19.30
C TYR A 75 24.19 8.87 -18.50
N PHE A 76 24.18 9.04 -17.17
CA PHE A 76 23.30 8.27 -16.31
C PHE A 76 21.84 8.67 -16.51
N LEU A 77 21.53 9.97 -16.58
CA LEU A 77 20.17 10.45 -16.91
C LEU A 77 19.69 9.91 -18.27
N GLU A 78 20.54 9.95 -19.29
CA GLU A 78 20.22 9.39 -20.62
C GLU A 78 19.99 7.87 -20.59
N ALA A 79 20.79 7.13 -19.81
CA ALA A 79 20.66 5.68 -19.68
C ALA A 79 19.41 5.28 -18.90
N VAL A 80 19.07 6.03 -17.86
CA VAL A 80 17.85 5.86 -17.06
C VAL A 80 16.61 6.19 -17.89
N GLU A 81 16.64 7.27 -18.68
CA GLU A 81 15.55 7.64 -19.60
C GLU A 81 15.34 6.58 -20.69
N LYS A 82 16.44 6.01 -21.23
CA LYS A 82 16.39 4.91 -22.20
C LYS A 82 16.11 3.53 -21.56
N LYS A 83 15.96 3.45 -20.23
CA LYS A 83 15.82 2.19 -19.46
C LYS A 83 16.96 1.18 -19.71
N GLN A 84 18.14 1.68 -20.05
CA GLN A 84 19.35 0.90 -20.31
C GLN A 84 20.32 0.87 -19.12
N TYR A 85 20.02 1.63 -18.06
CA TYR A 85 20.75 1.55 -16.79
C TYR A 85 20.47 0.20 -16.12
N GLY A 86 21.53 -0.54 -15.79
CA GLY A 86 21.44 -1.89 -15.23
C GLY A 86 22.79 -2.46 -14.86
N TRP A 87 22.84 -3.75 -14.53
CA TRP A 87 24.04 -4.43 -14.01
C TRP A 87 25.28 -4.32 -14.89
N PHE A 88 25.09 -4.26 -16.21
CA PHE A 88 26.17 -4.13 -17.19
C PHE A 88 26.39 -2.70 -17.70
N TRP A 89 25.67 -1.72 -17.15
CA TRP A 89 25.84 -0.34 -17.58
C TRP A 89 27.08 0.27 -16.93
N VAL A 90 28.02 0.70 -17.77
CA VAL A 90 29.24 1.39 -17.35
C VAL A 90 29.16 2.81 -17.89
N CYS A 91 29.30 3.79 -17.00
CA CYS A 91 29.32 5.18 -17.39
C CYS A 91 30.49 5.44 -18.37
N PRO A 92 30.24 6.02 -19.56
CA PRO A 92 31.30 6.35 -20.50
C PRO A 92 32.27 7.43 -19.97
N ASN A 93 31.87 8.19 -18.95
CA ASN A 93 32.67 9.22 -18.30
C ASN A 93 33.49 8.68 -17.10
N GLY A 94 34.06 7.49 -17.22
CA GLY A 94 34.98 6.92 -16.22
C GLY A 94 34.45 5.74 -15.40
N GLY A 95 33.32 5.13 -15.79
CA GLY A 95 32.80 3.91 -15.16
C GLY A 95 32.54 4.07 -13.67
N LYS A 96 33.36 3.43 -12.83
CA LYS A 96 33.30 3.55 -11.36
C LYS A 96 33.94 4.85 -10.82
N ASN A 97 34.85 5.45 -11.59
CA ASN A 97 35.57 6.68 -11.24
C ASN A 97 34.93 7.94 -11.84
N CYS A 98 33.63 7.88 -12.17
CA CYS A 98 32.95 9.06 -12.68
C CYS A 98 32.90 10.14 -11.60
N HIS A 99 33.29 11.36 -11.95
CA HIS A 99 33.26 12.51 -11.04
C HIS A 99 31.84 12.91 -10.61
N TYR A 100 30.84 12.48 -11.37
CA TYR A 100 29.42 12.77 -11.16
C TYR A 100 28.70 11.60 -10.49
N ARG A 101 27.62 11.88 -9.76
CA ARG A 101 26.80 10.86 -9.08
C ARG A 101 25.98 10.02 -10.06
N HIS A 102 25.88 8.72 -9.81
CA HIS A 102 25.08 7.76 -10.59
C HIS A 102 23.82 7.33 -9.84
N ALA A 103 23.15 8.30 -9.24
CA ALA A 103 21.89 8.14 -8.55
C ALA A 103 20.98 9.32 -8.90
N LEU A 104 19.68 9.06 -9.00
CA LEU A 104 18.69 10.13 -9.15
C LEU A 104 18.60 10.90 -7.83
N PRO A 105 18.53 12.24 -7.86
CA PRO A 105 18.28 13.02 -6.66
C PRO A 105 16.94 12.60 -6.03
N PRO A 106 16.83 12.66 -4.69
CA PRO A 106 15.57 12.35 -4.02
C PRO A 106 14.47 13.28 -4.55
N GLY A 107 13.36 12.70 -5.00
CA GLY A 107 12.22 13.43 -5.59
C GLY A 107 12.32 13.70 -7.09
N TYR A 108 13.38 13.30 -7.79
CA TYR A 108 13.45 13.41 -9.26
C TYR A 108 12.60 12.33 -9.93
N VAL A 109 11.55 12.76 -10.64
CA VAL A 109 10.71 11.90 -11.48
C VAL A 109 11.20 12.00 -12.93
N LEU A 110 11.37 10.86 -13.60
CA LEU A 110 11.77 10.83 -15.00
C LEU A 110 10.73 11.54 -15.86
N LYS A 111 11.17 12.28 -16.88
CA LYS A 111 10.27 12.94 -17.85
C LYS A 111 9.24 12.00 -18.48
N SER A 112 9.63 10.74 -18.71
CA SER A 112 8.73 9.71 -19.26
C SER A 112 7.65 9.27 -18.28
N GLN A 113 7.94 9.23 -16.97
CA GLN A 113 6.96 8.92 -15.93
C GLN A 113 6.07 10.13 -15.66
N MET A 114 6.64 11.32 -15.59
CA MET A 114 5.86 12.56 -15.42
C MET A 114 4.89 12.75 -16.59
N LYS A 115 5.30 12.46 -17.83
CA LYS A 115 4.41 12.50 -19.00
C LYS A 115 3.28 11.48 -18.89
N ALA A 116 3.55 10.26 -18.44
CA ALA A 116 2.54 9.23 -18.29
C ALA A 116 1.49 9.60 -17.23
N LEU A 117 1.92 10.15 -16.09
CA LEU A 117 1.00 10.62 -15.05
C LEU A 117 0.14 11.79 -15.55
N LEU A 118 0.74 12.72 -16.29
CA LEU A 118 0.02 13.88 -16.83
C LEU A 118 -0.96 13.48 -17.94
N GLU A 119 -0.67 12.43 -18.71
CA GLU A 119 -1.59 11.83 -19.68
C GLU A 119 -2.75 11.10 -18.99
N GLU A 120 -2.49 10.35 -17.92
CA GLU A 120 -3.55 9.73 -17.09
C GLU A 120 -4.45 10.77 -16.42
N GLU A 121 -3.87 11.86 -15.92
CA GLU A 121 -4.63 12.98 -15.35
C GLU A 121 -5.45 13.73 -16.42
N ALA A 122 -4.93 13.85 -17.64
CA ALA A 122 -5.66 14.47 -18.75
C ALA A 122 -6.78 13.57 -19.31
N GLU A 123 -6.64 12.24 -19.23
CA GLU A 123 -7.68 11.28 -19.60
C GLU A 123 -8.85 11.26 -18.61
N LYS A 124 -8.63 11.70 -17.37
CA LYS A 124 -9.70 11.93 -16.39
C LYS A 124 -10.41 13.24 -16.75
N ILE A 125 -11.28 13.16 -17.75
CA ILE A 125 -12.26 14.20 -18.03
C ILE A 125 -12.96 14.54 -16.71
N PRO A 126 -13.04 15.83 -16.32
CA PRO A 126 -13.70 16.23 -15.09
C PRO A 126 -15.15 15.74 -15.08
N ILE A 127 -15.64 15.34 -13.91
CA ILE A 127 -16.99 14.77 -13.74
C ILE A 127 -18.05 15.75 -14.29
N GLU A 128 -17.80 17.04 -14.20
CA GLU A 128 -18.64 18.11 -14.71
C GLU A 128 -18.81 18.04 -16.24
N GLU A 129 -17.71 17.88 -16.98
CA GLU A 129 -17.73 17.79 -18.44
C GLU A 129 -18.39 16.48 -18.91
N GLU A 130 -18.21 15.39 -18.18
CA GLU A 130 -18.94 14.13 -18.42
C GLU A 130 -20.46 14.31 -18.19
N ILE A 131 -20.86 15.00 -17.12
CA ILE A 131 -22.28 15.30 -16.84
C ILE A 131 -22.89 16.15 -17.95
N GLU A 132 -22.18 17.15 -18.44
CA GLU A 132 -22.65 18.04 -19.52
C GLU A 132 -22.78 17.29 -20.85
N ASN A 133 -21.81 16.43 -21.18
CA ASN A 133 -21.88 15.54 -22.34
C ASN A 133 -23.08 14.59 -22.26
N GLN A 134 -23.32 13.99 -21.10
CA GLN A 134 -24.48 13.11 -20.87
C GLN A 134 -25.80 13.88 -20.96
N ARG A 135 -25.90 15.08 -20.37
CA ARG A 135 -27.08 15.95 -20.49
C ARG A 135 -27.38 16.32 -21.94
N ALA A 136 -26.36 16.64 -22.74
CA ALA A 136 -26.54 16.93 -24.16
C ALA A 136 -27.04 15.71 -24.96
N LYS A 137 -26.67 14.49 -24.53
CA LYS A 137 -27.09 13.23 -25.16
C LYS A 137 -28.51 12.80 -24.78
N VAL A 138 -29.01 13.22 -23.62
CA VAL A 138 -30.37 12.90 -23.16
C VAL A 138 -31.39 13.77 -23.91
N THR A 139 -32.13 13.16 -24.84
CA THR A 139 -33.13 13.85 -25.67
C THR A 139 -34.55 13.81 -25.08
N THR A 140 -34.83 12.92 -24.14
CA THR A 140 -36.14 12.77 -23.50
C THR A 140 -36.01 12.82 -21.98
N SER A 141 -36.83 13.67 -21.34
CA SER A 141 -36.91 13.78 -19.89
C SER A 141 -38.31 13.37 -19.44
N THR A 142 -38.39 12.34 -18.60
CA THR A 142 -39.64 11.95 -17.94
C THR A 142 -39.71 12.66 -16.59
N PRO A 143 -40.80 13.38 -16.27
CA PRO A 143 -40.94 14.01 -14.96
C PRO A 143 -40.94 12.93 -13.89
N MET A 144 -40.05 13.08 -12.90
CA MET A 144 -39.90 12.12 -11.83
C MET A 144 -41.08 12.23 -10.87
N THR A 145 -42.03 11.29 -10.96
CA THR A 145 -43.12 11.15 -9.98
C THR A 145 -42.69 10.22 -8.84
N THR A 146 -43.33 10.34 -7.67
CA THR A 146 -43.00 9.54 -6.48
C THR A 146 -43.15 8.03 -6.73
N GLU A 147 -44.21 7.63 -7.44
CA GLU A 147 -44.45 6.23 -7.80
C GLU A 147 -43.36 5.67 -8.73
N LEU A 148 -42.92 6.46 -9.72
CA LEU A 148 -41.87 6.07 -10.65
C LEU A 148 -40.51 6.00 -9.95
N PHE A 149 -40.24 6.90 -9.00
CA PHE A 149 -39.04 6.83 -8.15
C PHE A 149 -39.03 5.57 -7.28
N MET A 150 -40.15 5.20 -6.65
CA MET A 150 -40.22 3.98 -5.85
C MET A 150 -40.00 2.73 -6.70
N GLN A 151 -40.56 2.66 -7.90
CA GLN A 151 -40.31 1.57 -8.85
C GLN A 151 -38.84 1.52 -9.28
N TRP A 152 -38.24 2.66 -9.58
CA TRP A 152 -36.82 2.78 -9.92
C TRP A 152 -35.92 2.37 -8.74
N LYS A 153 -36.23 2.81 -7.52
CA LYS A 153 -35.50 2.48 -6.29
C LYS A 153 -35.53 0.98 -6.04
N LYS A 154 -36.71 0.34 -6.13
CA LYS A 154 -36.85 -1.11 -6.03
C LYS A 154 -36.03 -1.84 -7.10
N LYS A 155 -36.06 -1.35 -8.35
CA LYS A 155 -35.26 -1.91 -9.45
C LYS A 155 -33.76 -1.79 -9.18
N LYS A 156 -33.29 -0.64 -8.70
CA LYS A 156 -31.88 -0.38 -8.40
C LYS A 156 -31.38 -1.16 -7.19
N MET A 157 -32.19 -1.28 -6.15
CA MET A 157 -31.89 -2.11 -4.98
C MET A 157 -31.77 -3.58 -5.40
N ALA A 158 -32.73 -4.11 -6.17
CA ALA A 158 -32.67 -5.48 -6.67
C ALA A 158 -31.45 -5.72 -7.59
N GLU A 159 -31.07 -4.76 -8.43
CA GLU A 159 -29.86 -4.82 -9.27
C GLU A 159 -28.58 -4.87 -8.43
N ARG A 160 -28.50 -4.00 -7.41
CA ARG A 160 -27.38 -3.97 -6.45
C ARG A 160 -27.27 -5.29 -5.68
N ASP A 161 -28.39 -5.79 -5.15
CA ASP A 161 -28.44 -7.01 -4.36
C ASP A 161 -28.09 -8.24 -5.21
N ALA A 162 -28.57 -8.29 -6.46
CA ALA A 162 -28.18 -9.33 -7.42
C ALA A 162 -26.69 -9.26 -7.76
N GLY A 163 -26.12 -8.05 -7.90
CA GLY A 163 -24.69 -7.85 -8.12
C GLY A 163 -23.83 -8.31 -6.94
N LEU A 164 -24.24 -7.99 -5.71
CA LEU A 164 -23.58 -8.48 -4.49
C LEU A 164 -23.71 -9.99 -4.33
N ALA A 165 -24.89 -10.55 -4.55
CA ALA A 165 -25.12 -11.99 -4.52
C ALA A 165 -24.26 -12.72 -5.58
N ALA A 166 -24.07 -12.14 -6.76
CA ALA A 166 -23.19 -12.69 -7.79
C ALA A 166 -21.71 -12.64 -7.36
N GLN A 167 -21.25 -11.53 -6.78
CA GLN A 167 -19.89 -11.45 -6.22
C GLN A 167 -19.67 -12.44 -5.08
N MET A 168 -20.65 -12.57 -4.17
CA MET A 168 -20.61 -13.55 -3.09
C MET A 168 -20.60 -14.98 -3.63
N ALA A 169 -21.41 -15.29 -4.65
CA ALA A 169 -21.42 -16.61 -5.28
C ALA A 169 -20.09 -16.93 -6.00
N GLU A 170 -19.46 -15.95 -6.67
CA GLU A 170 -18.13 -16.14 -7.26
C GLU A 170 -17.04 -16.29 -6.20
N ARG A 171 -17.15 -15.58 -5.07
CA ARG A 171 -16.26 -15.74 -3.92
C ARG A 171 -16.44 -17.12 -3.26
N ALA A 172 -17.67 -17.60 -3.17
CA ALA A 172 -18.02 -18.92 -2.65
C ALA A 172 -17.47 -20.04 -3.54
N LYS A 173 -17.61 -19.95 -4.86
CA LYS A 173 -17.04 -20.92 -5.81
C LYS A 173 -15.51 -20.99 -5.75
N ASN A 174 -14.86 -19.89 -5.39
CA ASN A 174 -13.41 -19.80 -5.31
C ASN A 174 -12.87 -20.08 -3.89
N ASP A 175 -13.69 -20.57 -2.95
CA ASP A 175 -13.33 -20.81 -1.54
C ASP A 175 -12.67 -19.60 -0.85
N ARG A 176 -13.09 -18.38 -1.24
CA ARG A 176 -12.54 -17.12 -0.71
C ARG A 176 -13.53 -16.37 0.18
N MET A 177 -14.51 -17.07 0.73
CA MET A 177 -15.53 -16.48 1.61
C MET A 177 -14.87 -15.91 2.86
N SER A 178 -15.28 -14.71 3.27
CA SER A 178 -14.88 -14.13 4.55
C SER A 178 -15.49 -14.94 5.70
N GLY A 179 -14.82 -14.99 6.85
CA GLY A 179 -15.34 -15.70 8.04
C GLY A 179 -16.76 -15.25 8.43
N ARG A 180 -17.05 -13.94 8.33
CA ARG A 180 -18.41 -13.39 8.55
C ARG A 180 -19.42 -13.91 7.52
N GLU A 181 -19.04 -13.98 6.24
CA GLU A 181 -19.92 -14.50 5.19
C GLU A 181 -20.22 -15.99 5.40
N LEU A 182 -19.21 -16.76 5.79
CA LEU A 182 -19.36 -18.19 6.07
C LEU A 182 -20.26 -18.42 7.28
N PHE A 183 -20.10 -17.61 8.34
CA PHE A 183 -20.95 -17.63 9.53
C PHE A 183 -22.42 -17.27 9.23
N LEU A 184 -22.66 -16.28 8.36
CA LEU A 184 -24.01 -15.92 7.93
C LEU A 184 -24.66 -17.01 7.07
N SER A 185 -23.86 -17.75 6.29
CA SER A 185 -24.35 -18.85 5.46
C SER A 185 -24.64 -20.12 6.25
N ASP A 186 -23.76 -20.47 7.19
CA ASP A 186 -23.93 -21.62 8.08
C ASP A 186 -23.20 -21.38 9.40
N SER A 187 -23.92 -20.79 10.34
CA SER A 187 -23.43 -20.53 11.69
C SER A 187 -23.10 -21.83 12.45
N SER A 188 -23.69 -22.97 12.05
CA SER A 188 -23.46 -24.25 12.74
C SER A 188 -22.08 -24.86 12.45
N LEU A 189 -21.38 -24.38 11.41
CA LEU A 189 -19.99 -24.75 11.14
C LEU A 189 -19.01 -24.10 12.13
N PHE A 190 -19.46 -23.08 12.87
CA PHE A 190 -18.67 -22.35 13.85
C PHE A 190 -19.12 -22.76 15.25
N VAL A 191 -18.58 -23.88 15.73
CA VAL A 191 -18.76 -24.33 17.11
C VAL A 191 -17.54 -23.90 17.92
N ASP A 192 -17.76 -23.06 18.93
CA ASP A 192 -16.71 -22.74 19.90
C ASP A 192 -16.35 -24.01 20.67
N ASP A 193 -15.10 -24.45 20.52
CA ASP A 193 -14.59 -25.60 21.27
C ASP A 193 -14.47 -25.21 22.75
N VAL A 194 -15.25 -25.89 23.59
CA VAL A 194 -15.41 -25.58 25.02
C VAL A 194 -14.09 -25.72 25.78
N GLU A 195 -13.11 -26.45 25.24
CA GLU A 195 -11.78 -26.66 25.82
C GLU A 195 -10.74 -25.61 25.39
N ALA A 196 -11.01 -24.80 24.36
CA ALA A 196 -10.05 -23.81 23.83
C ALA A 196 -9.71 -22.66 24.81
N HIS A 197 -10.48 -22.49 25.89
CA HIS A 197 -10.27 -21.46 26.91
C HIS A 197 -9.52 -21.95 28.16
N GLU A 198 -9.14 -23.23 28.28
CA GLU A 198 -8.68 -23.71 29.59
C GLU A 198 -7.19 -23.49 29.90
N LYS A 199 -6.28 -23.36 28.93
CA LYS A 199 -4.86 -23.11 29.28
C LYS A 199 -3.97 -22.63 28.12
N TYR A 200 -3.90 -21.32 27.89
CA TYR A 200 -2.75 -20.74 27.18
C TYR A 200 -1.60 -20.55 28.17
N GLN A 201 -0.75 -21.57 28.34
CA GLN A 201 0.55 -21.39 29.02
C GLN A 201 1.47 -20.66 28.05
N ARG A 202 1.52 -19.33 28.16
CA ARG A 202 2.62 -18.56 27.59
C ARG A 202 3.88 -18.98 28.34
N ASP A 203 4.73 -19.76 27.70
CA ASP A 203 6.04 -20.12 28.24
C ASP A 203 6.76 -18.83 28.65
N GLN A 204 6.95 -18.63 29.96
CA GLN A 204 7.78 -17.54 30.44
C GLN A 204 9.22 -17.91 30.12
N GLU A 205 9.81 -17.25 29.13
CA GLU A 205 11.25 -17.32 28.90
C GLU A 205 11.98 -17.03 30.22
N PRO A 206 13.01 -17.84 30.58
CA PRO A 206 13.69 -17.69 31.86
C PRO A 206 14.36 -16.31 31.94
N PRO A 207 14.26 -15.61 33.09
CA PRO A 207 14.86 -14.30 33.26
C PRO A 207 16.38 -14.42 33.15
N VAL A 208 16.97 -13.72 32.18
CA VAL A 208 18.42 -13.55 32.04
C VAL A 208 18.94 -12.93 33.34
N ALA A 209 19.84 -13.62 34.03
CA ALA A 209 20.42 -13.15 35.28
C ALA A 209 21.32 -11.92 35.02
N GLU A 210 20.80 -10.73 35.29
CA GLU A 210 21.57 -9.49 35.30
C GLU A 210 22.47 -9.42 36.55
N GLN A 211 23.79 -9.48 36.33
CA GLN A 211 24.79 -9.12 37.35
C GLN A 211 24.69 -7.62 37.65
N LYS A 212 24.18 -7.28 38.84
CA LYS A 212 24.25 -5.93 39.40
C LYS A 212 25.67 -5.58 39.82
N VAL A 213 26.21 -4.48 39.29
CA VAL A 213 27.20 -3.65 39.97
C VAL A 213 26.61 -2.25 40.17
N SER A 214 26.39 -1.92 41.45
CA SER A 214 26.06 -0.63 42.08
C SER A 214 27.16 0.43 41.84
N ALA A 215 26.98 1.77 41.83
CA ALA A 215 25.95 2.65 42.40
C ALA A 215 25.99 4.08 41.79
N ASN A 216 24.83 4.75 41.82
CA ASN A 216 24.55 6.20 42.01
C ASN A 216 25.17 7.29 41.09
N SER A 217 24.40 8.22 40.52
CA SER A 217 23.40 9.08 41.21
C SER A 217 22.24 9.59 40.33
N ASN A 218 21.02 9.53 40.89
CA ASN A 218 19.92 10.53 40.97
C ASN A 218 19.52 11.34 39.71
N ARG A 219 18.26 11.61 39.35
CA ARG A 219 16.86 11.43 39.81
C ARG A 219 16.00 11.79 38.57
N ASP A 220 14.86 11.19 38.26
CA ASP A 220 13.55 11.58 38.82
C ASP A 220 12.47 10.48 38.63
N ARG A 221 11.62 10.41 39.66
CA ARG A 221 10.50 9.49 39.99
C ARG A 221 9.21 9.91 39.22
N PRO A 222 8.16 9.06 39.04
CA PRO A 222 7.28 8.52 40.11
C PRO A 222 6.87 7.05 39.89
N SER A 223 6.98 6.13 40.86
CA SER A 223 6.03 5.71 41.92
C SER A 223 4.61 5.28 41.50
N ASP A 224 4.37 3.98 41.58
CA ASP A 224 3.06 3.31 41.70
C ASP A 224 2.46 3.47 43.11
N SER A 225 1.12 3.57 43.19
CA SER A 225 0.24 2.82 44.11
C SER A 225 -1.25 3.10 43.86
N ALA A 226 -2.00 2.00 43.73
CA ALA A 226 -3.43 1.77 43.51
C ALA A 226 -4.50 2.73 44.11
N THR A 227 -5.61 2.93 43.39
CA THR A 227 -6.98 2.54 43.83
C THR A 227 -8.06 2.69 42.73
N ALA A 228 -8.88 1.64 42.59
CA ALA A 228 -10.31 1.56 42.22
C ALA A 228 -10.97 2.51 41.18
N GLY A 229 -11.60 1.89 40.17
CA GLY A 229 -12.96 2.25 39.73
C GLY A 229 -13.09 2.83 38.31
N GLY A 230 -13.99 2.24 37.52
CA GLY A 230 -14.61 2.90 36.35
C GLY A 230 -14.25 2.28 35.01
N GLY A 231 -15.19 1.58 34.40
CA GLY A 231 -15.06 1.00 33.07
C GLY A 231 -14.88 2.08 31.99
N ALA A 232 -14.00 1.81 31.03
CA ALA A 232 -13.85 2.59 29.82
C ALA A 232 -13.90 1.64 28.63
N LYS A 233 -14.99 1.81 27.88
CA LYS A 233 -15.30 1.24 26.58
C LYS A 233 -14.13 1.47 25.62
N VAL A 234 -13.55 0.38 25.12
CA VAL A 234 -12.64 0.43 23.96
C VAL A 234 -13.53 0.77 22.76
N THR A 235 -13.38 1.98 22.23
CA THR A 235 -13.91 2.34 20.92
C THR A 235 -12.96 1.76 19.89
N ASN A 236 -13.36 0.65 19.27
CA ASN A 236 -12.86 0.28 17.97
C ASN A 236 -13.48 1.28 16.99
N ASP A 237 -12.66 2.19 16.47
CA ASP A 237 -12.97 2.99 15.29
C ASP A 237 -12.85 2.07 14.07
N ASP A 238 -13.90 1.28 13.82
CA ASP A 238 -14.19 0.73 12.51
C ASP A 238 -15.45 1.46 12.03
N ASP A 239 -15.31 2.20 10.92
CA ASP A 239 -16.36 2.97 10.25
C ASP A 239 -17.50 2.04 9.79
N ASP A 240 -18.41 1.73 10.71
CA ASP A 240 -19.68 1.03 10.51
C ASP A 240 -20.80 2.09 10.34
N ASP A 241 -20.74 2.88 9.27
CA ASP A 241 -21.87 3.72 8.83
C ASP A 241 -22.94 2.86 8.10
N GLU A 242 -23.31 1.71 8.67
CA GLU A 242 -24.52 0.99 8.28
C GLU A 242 -25.69 1.67 8.98
N LEU A 243 -26.23 2.73 8.33
CA LEU A 243 -27.40 3.45 8.82
C LEU A 243 -28.53 2.44 9.10
N ASP A 244 -28.86 2.29 10.39
CA ASP A 244 -29.87 1.37 10.87
C ASP A 244 -31.20 1.68 10.16
N ILE A 245 -31.73 0.68 9.44
CA ILE A 245 -32.94 0.85 8.65
C ILE A 245 -34.16 1.16 9.53
N ASP A 246 -34.09 0.76 10.81
CA ASP A 246 -35.10 1.07 11.81
C ASP A 246 -35.03 2.55 12.24
N GLU A 247 -33.82 3.13 12.33
CA GLU A 247 -33.61 4.57 12.60
C GLU A 247 -34.12 5.44 11.44
N LEU A 248 -33.89 5.02 10.19
CA LEU A 248 -34.44 5.70 9.00
C LEU A 248 -35.97 5.66 8.94
N ASN A 249 -36.57 4.54 9.36
CA ASN A 249 -38.03 4.39 9.40
C ASN A 249 -38.65 5.24 10.53
N GLU A 250 -37.96 5.37 11.68
CA GLU A 250 -38.36 6.30 12.74
C GLU A 250 -38.27 7.77 12.30
N LEU A 251 -37.24 8.13 11.54
CA LEU A 251 -37.08 9.49 10.99
C LEU A 251 -38.17 9.82 9.97
N GLU A 252 -38.54 8.87 9.09
CA GLU A 252 -39.67 9.04 8.16
C GLU A 252 -41.02 9.17 8.91
N ALA A 253 -41.20 8.42 10.00
CA ALA A 253 -42.36 8.54 10.89
C ALA A 253 -42.39 9.89 11.64
N SER A 254 -41.22 10.46 11.96
CA SER A 254 -41.11 11.77 12.60
C SER A 254 -41.42 12.92 11.62
N LEU A 255 -40.93 12.84 10.39
CA LEU A 255 -41.17 13.82 9.32
C LEU A 255 -42.63 13.84 8.88
N SER A 256 -43.28 12.68 8.79
CA SER A 256 -44.71 12.59 8.48
C SER A 256 -45.62 13.14 9.58
N LYS A 257 -45.14 13.20 10.83
CA LYS A 257 -45.86 13.87 11.94
C LYS A 257 -45.71 15.40 11.94
N VAL A 258 -44.71 15.95 11.25
CA VAL A 258 -44.58 17.40 11.01
C VAL A 258 -45.40 17.76 9.77
N THR A 259 -46.72 17.57 9.85
CA THR A 259 -47.64 18.11 8.86
C THR A 259 -47.82 19.60 9.16
N ILE A 260 -47.47 20.43 8.17
CA ILE A 260 -47.58 21.89 8.17
C ILE A 260 -49.03 22.30 8.49
N GLN A 261 -49.22 23.04 9.58
CA GLN A 261 -50.42 23.84 9.77
C GLN A 261 -50.32 25.04 8.83
N GLU A 262 -50.98 24.97 7.67
CA GLU A 262 -51.24 26.17 6.87
C GLU A 262 -52.24 27.05 7.65
N PRO A 263 -51.94 28.33 7.93
CA PRO A 263 -52.95 29.24 8.45
C PRO A 263 -53.92 29.61 7.34
N ASP A 264 -55.20 29.30 7.56
CA ASP A 264 -56.32 29.80 6.76
C ASP A 264 -56.23 31.33 6.64
N THR A 265 -55.88 31.83 5.45
CA THR A 265 -56.20 33.21 5.06
C THR A 265 -57.30 33.17 4.02
N ALA A 266 -58.54 33.15 4.54
CA ALA A 266 -59.73 33.56 3.83
C ALA A 266 -59.86 35.10 3.93
N ALA A 267 -59.83 35.78 2.79
CA ALA A 267 -60.61 36.98 2.41
C ALA A 267 -59.99 37.64 1.17
#